data_AF-A0A0C2G3M4-F1
#
_entry.id   AF-A0A0C2G3M4-F1
#
_cell.length_a   1.000
_cell.length_b   1.000
_cell.length_c   1.000
_cell.angle_alpha   90.00
_cell.angle_beta   90.00
_cell.angle_gamma   90.00
#
_symmetry.space_group_name_H-M   'P 1'
#
loop_
_entity.id
_entity.type
_entity.pdbx_description
1 polymer ?
#
loop_
_entity_poly.entity_id
_entity_poly.type
_entity_poly.pdbx_seq_one_letter_code
_entity_poly.pdbx_strand_id
1 'polypeptide(L)'
;MNWSGEQQPLGKLGLYIGYFYVKEATDTFLNTTGWGKGIAILNGNNLGRYWPTEGPQHTLYVPAAYVRRGSNVLMMLELEGTSTCQETSCTVSFVDQPIFVWKKIVTVGDFFSGGRNRLRSKNRRRN
;
A
#
# COMPACT_ATOMS: atom_id res chain seq x y z
N MET A 1 19.75 -26.37 6.43
CA MET A 1 18.75 -25.89 5.46
C MET A 1 19.45 -24.89 4.59
N ASN A 2 19.62 -25.15 3.29
CA ASN A 2 20.28 -24.23 2.37
C ASN A 2 19.22 -23.60 1.48
N TRP A 3 19.18 -22.27 1.43
CA TRP A 3 18.31 -21.50 0.57
C TRP A 3 19.15 -20.60 -0.33
N SER A 4 18.89 -20.64 -1.63
CA SER A 4 19.43 -19.72 -2.63
C SER A 4 18.26 -18.95 -3.24
N GLY A 5 18.19 -17.65 -2.97
CA GLY A 5 17.18 -16.77 -3.55
C GLY A 5 17.65 -16.16 -4.87
N GLU A 6 16.74 -16.06 -5.84
CA GLU A 6 16.95 -15.28 -7.05
C GLU A 6 16.53 -13.82 -6.81
N GLN A 7 17.35 -12.86 -7.25
CA GLN A 7 17.01 -11.45 -7.13
C GLN A 7 15.85 -11.12 -8.08
N GLN A 8 14.78 -10.55 -7.55
CA GLN A 8 13.64 -10.19 -8.38
C GLN A 8 13.92 -8.91 -9.17
N PRO A 9 13.50 -8.84 -10.45
CA PRO A 9 13.68 -7.65 -11.25
C PRO A 9 12.92 -6.45 -10.68
N LEU A 10 13.50 -5.26 -10.82
CA LEU A 10 12.91 -3.98 -10.38
C LEU A 10 11.49 -3.82 -10.93
N GLY A 11 10.58 -3.31 -10.09
CA GLY A 11 9.18 -3.03 -10.47
C GLY A 11 8.24 -4.24 -10.44
N LYS A 12 8.73 -5.44 -10.12
CA LYS A 12 7.88 -6.62 -9.94
C LYS A 12 7.49 -6.83 -8.48
N LEU A 13 6.72 -7.88 -8.21
CA LEU A 13 6.47 -8.35 -6.86
C LEU A 13 7.80 -8.63 -6.15
N GLY A 14 7.86 -8.36 -4.86
CA GLY A 14 9.07 -8.53 -4.07
C GLY A 14 9.12 -7.66 -2.82
N LEU A 15 10.22 -7.82 -2.07
CA LEU A 15 10.50 -7.01 -0.88
C LEU A 15 11.39 -5.82 -1.28
N TYR A 16 10.87 -4.62 -1.06
CA TYR A 16 11.59 -3.36 -1.26
C TYR A 16 12.01 -2.81 0.10
N ILE A 17 13.28 -2.47 0.24
CA ILE A 17 13.86 -1.90 1.46
C ILE A 17 14.48 -0.55 1.12
N GLY A 18 14.01 0.50 1.80
CA GLY A 18 14.52 1.86 1.66
C GLY A 18 14.98 2.42 3.00
N TYR A 19 15.99 3.28 2.95
CA TYR A 19 16.50 4.01 4.11
C TYR A 19 16.32 5.50 3.90
N PHE A 20 15.94 6.22 4.96
CA PHE A 20 15.78 7.67 4.91
C PHE A 20 16.17 8.31 6.24
N TYR A 21 16.58 9.57 6.19
CA TYR A 21 17.01 10.33 7.36
C TYR A 21 15.97 11.39 7.74
N VAL A 22 15.66 11.49 9.03
CA VAL A 22 14.69 12.45 9.57
C VAL A 22 15.34 13.31 10.67
N LYS A 23 15.21 14.63 10.56
CA LYS A 23 15.71 15.57 11.57
C LYS A 23 14.81 15.61 12.82
N GLU A 24 13.49 15.62 12.61
CA GLU A 24 12.48 15.70 13.66
C GLU A 24 11.30 14.77 13.32
N ALA A 25 10.87 13.96 14.29
CA ALA A 25 9.78 13.02 14.10
C ALA A 25 8.43 13.76 14.15
N THR A 26 7.64 13.63 13.10
CA THR A 26 6.30 14.22 12.96
C THR A 26 5.35 13.20 12.36
N ASP A 27 4.05 13.39 12.61
CA ASP A 27 3.02 12.57 11.98
C ASP A 27 3.02 12.86 10.48
N THR A 28 2.91 11.80 9.67
CA THR A 28 2.93 11.93 8.21
C THR A 28 2.12 10.80 7.57
N PHE A 29 2.08 10.75 6.25
CA PHE A 29 1.38 9.75 5.49
C PHE A 29 2.28 9.16 4.41
N LEU A 30 2.46 7.85 4.42
CA LEU A 30 3.17 7.14 3.35
C LEU A 30 2.29 7.10 2.10
N ASN A 31 2.67 7.81 1.05
CA ASN A 31 1.97 7.82 -0.23
C ASN A 31 2.40 6.62 -1.08
N THR A 32 1.45 5.72 -1.31
CA THR A 32 1.67 4.50 -2.09
C THR A 32 1.20 4.63 -3.55
N THR A 33 0.82 5.82 -4.00
CA THR A 33 0.40 6.03 -5.40
C THR A 33 1.50 5.56 -6.37
N GLY A 34 1.10 4.75 -7.37
CA GLY A 34 2.02 4.12 -8.33
C GLY A 34 2.56 2.75 -7.89
N TRP A 35 2.32 2.35 -6.65
CA TRP A 35 2.51 0.97 -6.18
C TRP A 35 1.25 0.13 -6.43
N GLY A 36 1.39 -1.19 -6.40
CA GLY A 36 0.31 -2.13 -6.69
C GLY A 36 -0.49 -2.45 -5.43
N LYS A 37 -0.09 -3.51 -4.74
CA LYS A 37 -0.76 -4.01 -3.53
C LYS A 37 0.25 -4.62 -2.60
N GLY A 38 0.13 -4.32 -1.31
CA GLY A 38 1.11 -4.84 -0.39
C GLY A 38 0.94 -4.46 1.07
N ILE A 39 2.03 -4.61 1.81
CA ILE A 39 2.15 -4.30 3.23
C ILE A 39 3.37 -3.38 3.42
N ALA A 40 3.22 -2.34 4.24
CA ALA A 40 4.32 -1.44 4.61
C ALA A 40 4.70 -1.61 6.09
N ILE A 41 6.00 -1.63 6.37
CA ILE A 41 6.57 -1.78 7.70
C ILE A 41 7.63 -0.70 7.90
N LEU A 42 7.48 0.15 8.91
CA LEU A 42 8.42 1.21 9.25
C LEU A 42 9.10 0.90 10.58
N ASN A 43 10.43 0.79 10.57
CA ASN A 43 11.24 0.51 11.77
C ASN A 43 10.76 -0.72 12.58
N GLY A 44 10.21 -1.71 11.89
CA GLY A 44 9.62 -2.93 12.50
C GLY A 44 8.13 -2.82 12.86
N ASN A 45 7.51 -1.63 12.77
CA ASN A 45 6.08 -1.43 13.01
C ASN A 45 5.29 -1.62 11.72
N ASN A 46 4.30 -2.50 11.73
CA ASN A 46 3.43 -2.73 10.57
C ASN A 46 2.42 -1.56 10.42
N LEU A 47 2.55 -0.79 9.34
CA LEU A 47 1.66 0.33 9.02
C LEU A 47 0.32 -0.14 8.42
N GLY A 48 0.26 -1.39 7.95
CA GLY A 48 -0.94 -1.99 7.37
C GLY A 48 -0.81 -2.27 5.88
N ARG A 49 -1.97 -2.49 5.26
CA ARG A 49 -2.10 -2.86 3.84
C ARG A 49 -2.34 -1.63 2.97
N TYR A 50 -1.62 -1.51 1.87
CA TYR A 50 -1.92 -0.55 0.82
C TYR A 50 -2.50 -1.27 -0.41
N TRP A 51 -3.45 -0.61 -1.09
CA TRP A 51 -3.99 -1.05 -2.38
C TRP A 51 -4.52 0.14 -3.19
N PRO A 52 -3.64 1.08 -3.58
CA PRO A 52 -4.01 2.31 -4.28
C PRO A 52 -4.65 2.07 -5.66
N THR A 53 -4.39 0.92 -6.31
CA THR A 53 -5.04 0.59 -7.60
C THR A 53 -6.55 0.36 -7.46
N GLU A 54 -6.99 -0.11 -6.30
CA GLU A 54 -8.42 -0.22 -5.97
C GLU A 54 -8.95 0.99 -5.21
N GLY A 55 -8.14 1.60 -4.37
CA GLY A 55 -8.55 2.74 -3.54
C GLY A 55 -9.64 2.37 -2.53
N PRO A 56 -10.36 3.35 -1.95
CA PRO A 56 -10.14 4.78 -2.12
C PRO A 56 -8.91 5.31 -1.38
N GLN A 57 -8.30 4.53 -0.48
CA GLN A 57 -7.17 4.96 0.32
C GLN A 57 -5.84 4.81 -0.44
N HIS A 58 -5.11 5.90 -0.64
CA HIS A 58 -3.82 5.91 -1.34
C HIS A 58 -2.62 6.10 -0.39
N THR A 59 -2.90 6.53 0.84
CA THR A 59 -1.89 6.81 1.85
C THR A 59 -2.10 6.00 3.12
N LEU A 60 -1.01 5.55 3.74
CA LEU A 60 -1.03 4.96 5.08
C LEU A 60 -0.58 5.98 6.11
N TYR A 61 -1.31 6.07 7.22
CA TYR A 61 -0.91 6.93 8.33
C TYR A 61 0.38 6.42 8.98
N VAL A 62 1.30 7.34 9.25
CA VAL A 62 2.57 7.09 9.91
C VAL A 62 2.62 7.93 11.19
N PRO A 63 2.42 7.31 12.35
CA PRO A 63 2.57 8.00 13.62
C PRO A 63 4.01 8.47 13.83
N ALA A 64 4.19 9.68 14.37
CA ALA A 64 5.48 10.22 14.78
C ALA A 64 6.24 9.26 15.71
N ALA A 65 5.51 8.54 16.56
CA ALA A 65 6.05 7.54 17.48
C ALA A 65 6.76 6.37 16.77
N TYR A 66 6.46 6.11 15.49
CA TYR A 66 7.13 5.07 14.70
C TYR A 66 8.36 5.60 13.96
N VAL A 67 8.52 6.93 13.88
CA VAL A 67 9.63 7.61 13.22
C VAL A 67 10.73 7.87 14.24
N ARG A 68 11.96 7.50 13.90
CA ARG A 68 13.15 7.77 14.71
C ARG A 68 13.82 9.03 14.19
N ARG A 69 14.33 9.87 15.10
CA ARG A 69 15.29 10.91 14.73
C ARG A 69 16.56 10.23 14.21
N GLY A 70 17.03 10.61 13.03
CA GLY A 70 18.14 9.96 12.35
C GLY A 70 17.69 8.97 11.29
N SER A 71 18.33 7.81 11.22
CA SER A 71 18.09 6.80 10.19
C SER A 71 16.82 5.98 10.46
N ASN A 72 16.01 5.81 9.43
CA ASN A 72 14.78 5.03 9.43
C ASN A 72 14.85 4.00 8.30
N VAL A 73 14.22 2.84 8.52
CA VAL A 73 14.09 1.79 7.50
C VAL A 73 12.61 1.56 7.19
N LEU A 74 12.27 1.67 5.92
CA LEU A 74 10.95 1.33 5.38
C LEU A 74 11.09 0.04 4.57
N MET A 75 10.25 -0.94 4.88
CA MET A 75 10.11 -2.17 4.12
C MET A 75 8.72 -2.21 3.50
N MET A 76 8.64 -2.52 2.22
CA MET A 76 7.39 -2.68 1.48
C MET A 76 7.40 -4.05 0.81
N LEU A 77 6.48 -4.91 1.21
CA LEU A 77 6.18 -6.15 0.49
C LEU A 77 5.17 -5.83 -0.61
N GLU A 78 5.58 -5.89 -1.86
CA GLU A 78 4.77 -5.63 -3.05
C GLU A 78 4.35 -6.96 -3.72
N LEU A 79 3.09 -7.07 -4.09
CA LEU A 79 2.45 -8.31 -4.54
C LEU A 79 1.96 -8.26 -6.00
N GLU A 80 1.75 -7.07 -6.55
CA GLU A 80 1.24 -6.86 -7.92
C GLU A 80 2.27 -6.17 -8.83
N GLY A 81 3.25 -5.49 -8.24
CA GLY A 81 4.29 -4.74 -8.94
C GLY A 81 4.07 -3.23 -8.83
N THR A 82 5.07 -2.45 -9.23
CA THR A 82 5.03 -0.98 -9.12
C THR A 82 5.52 -0.34 -10.42
N SER A 83 4.85 0.72 -10.83
CA SER A 83 5.24 1.55 -11.99
C SER A 83 6.15 2.71 -11.59
N THR A 84 6.47 2.84 -10.29
CA THR A 84 7.27 3.94 -9.73
C THR A 84 8.77 3.62 -9.72
N CYS A 85 9.16 2.46 -10.27
CA CYS A 85 10.55 2.09 -10.46
C CYS A 85 11.09 2.66 -11.77
N GLN A 86 12.21 3.37 -11.68
CA GLN A 86 13.06 3.72 -12.82
C GLN A 86 14.12 2.63 -13.03
N GLU A 87 15.00 2.82 -14.00
CA GLU A 87 16.03 1.82 -14.40
C GLU A 87 16.89 1.30 -13.24
N THR A 88 17.09 2.12 -12.19
CA THR A 88 18.03 1.80 -11.10
C THR A 88 17.44 1.89 -9.70
N SER A 89 16.25 2.48 -9.52
CA SER A 89 15.67 2.69 -8.19
C SER A 89 14.16 2.86 -8.21
N CYS A 90 13.54 2.47 -7.10
CA CYS A 90 12.12 2.66 -6.85
C CYS A 90 11.95 3.68 -5.74
N THR A 91 10.96 4.55 -5.87
CA THR A 91 10.75 5.64 -4.90
C THR A 91 9.37 5.57 -4.29
N VAL A 92 9.26 6.13 -3.10
CA VAL A 92 8.02 6.34 -2.36
C VAL A 92 8.13 7.67 -1.64
N SER A 93 7.00 8.34 -1.41
CA SER A 93 6.97 9.67 -0.81
C SER A 93 6.17 9.67 0.49
N PHE A 94 6.50 10.62 1.36
CA PHE A 94 5.71 10.95 2.54
C PHE A 94 5.04 12.29 2.28
N VAL A 95 3.77 12.42 2.67
CA VAL A 95 2.94 13.61 2.45
C VAL A 95 2.27 14.04 3.77
N ASP A 96 1.95 15.32 3.88
CA ASP A 96 1.43 15.90 5.13
C ASP A 96 -0.08 15.66 5.33
N GLN A 97 -0.80 15.27 4.27
CA GLN A 97 -2.24 15.05 4.30
C GLN A 97 -2.62 13.72 3.67
N PRO A 98 -3.69 13.06 4.17
CA PRO A 98 -4.13 11.79 3.61
C PRO A 98 -4.75 11.99 2.23
N ILE A 99 -4.46 11.07 1.31
CA ILE A 99 -5.00 11.08 -0.05
C ILE A 99 -6.05 9.96 -0.17
N PHE A 100 -7.27 10.37 -0.52
CA PHE A 100 -8.36 9.47 -0.87
C PHE A 100 -8.84 9.74 -2.30
N VAL A 101 -8.73 8.75 -3.19
CA VAL A 101 -9.21 8.85 -4.58
C VAL A 101 -10.38 7.92 -4.77
N TRP A 102 -11.57 8.49 -4.91
CA TRP A 102 -12.79 7.73 -5.11
C TRP A 102 -13.00 7.46 -6.60
N LYS A 103 -13.16 6.19 -6.98
CA LYS A 103 -13.68 5.85 -8.31
C LYS A 103 -15.11 6.39 -8.40
N LYS A 104 -15.39 7.22 -9.42
CA LYS A 104 -16.76 7.62 -9.72
C LYS A 104 -17.50 6.38 -10.21
N ILE A 105 -18.51 5.94 -9.46
CA ILE A 105 -19.44 4.90 -9.90
C ILE A 105 -20.35 5.58 -10.93
N VAL A 106 -20.11 5.33 -12.21
CA VAL A 106 -20.91 5.92 -13.29
C VAL A 106 -22.01 4.95 -13.73
N THR A 107 -21.80 3.64 -13.53
CA THR A 107 -22.74 2.59 -13.92
C THR A 107 -23.02 1.60 -12.78
N VAL A 108 -24.16 0.91 -12.88
CA VAL A 108 -24.53 -0.19 -11.96
C VAL A 108 -23.51 -1.33 -11.99
N GLY A 109 -22.80 -1.54 -13.11
CA GLY A 109 -21.72 -2.52 -13.23
C GLY A 109 -20.49 -2.19 -12.36
N ASP A 110 -20.19 -0.91 -12.17
CA ASP A 110 -19.08 -0.46 -11.32
C ASP A 110 -19.34 -0.77 -9.84
N PHE A 111 -20.62 -0.77 -9.42
CA PHE A 111 -21.04 -1.12 -8.07
C PHE A 111 -20.84 -2.62 -7.75
N PHE A 112 -21.05 -3.50 -8.74
CA PHE A 112 -20.92 -4.95 -8.57
C PHE A 112 -19.50 -5.49 -8.81
N SER A 113 -18.58 -4.65 -9.28
CA SER A 113 -17.18 -5.02 -9.54
C SER A 113 -16.30 -5.06 -8.27
N GLY A 114 -16.81 -4.60 -7.13
CA GLY A 114 -16.12 -4.65 -5.84
C GLY A 114 -16.14 -6.03 -5.17
N GLY A 115 -15.07 -6.38 -4.45
CA GLY A 115 -14.92 -7.65 -3.74
C GLY A 115 -15.92 -7.88 -2.60
N ARG A 116 -16.98 -8.66 -2.91
CA ARG A 116 -17.90 -9.44 -2.05
C ARG A 116 -18.85 -8.70 -1.09
N ASN A 117 -20.14 -8.85 -1.33
CA ASN A 117 -21.00 -9.74 -0.53
C ASN A 117 -22.31 -10.06 -1.26
N ARG A 118 -22.42 -11.30 -1.76
CA ARG A 118 -23.67 -11.86 -2.28
C ARG A 118 -24.62 -12.02 -1.09
N LEU A 119 -25.43 -11.01 -0.82
CA LEU A 119 -26.57 -11.16 0.08
C LEU A 119 -27.44 -12.27 -0.50
N ARG A 120 -27.34 -13.46 0.11
CA ARG A 120 -28.17 -14.61 -0.24
C ARG A 120 -29.60 -14.23 0.12
N SER A 121 -30.37 -13.76 -0.87
CA SER A 121 -31.78 -13.48 -0.65
C SER A 121 -32.44 -14.78 -0.18
N LYS A 122 -32.87 -14.81 1.09
CA LYS A 122 -33.78 -15.84 1.56
C LYS A 122 -35.11 -15.52 0.91
N ASN A 123 -35.45 -16.28 -0.12
CA ASN A 123 -36.76 -16.24 -0.74
C ASN A 123 -37.78 -16.66 0.32
N ARG A 124 -38.45 -15.66 0.92
CA ARG A 124 -39.60 -15.87 1.80
C ARG A 124 -40.80 -16.14 0.87
N ARG A 125 -40.99 -17.39 0.48
CA ARG A 125 -42.23 -17.81 -0.17
C ARG A 125 -43.35 -17.65 0.86
N ARG A 126 -44.25 -16.70 0.62
CA ARG A 126 -45.60 -16.74 1.17
C ARG A 126 -46.33 -17.86 0.44
N ASN A 127 -46.84 -18.82 1.21
CA ASN A 127 -48.13 -19.47 1.05
C ASN A 127 -48.48 -20.05 2.42
#